data_AF-A0A6P7H7L5-F1
#
_entry.id   AF-A0A6P7H7L5-F1
#
_cell.length_a   1.000
_cell.length_b   1.000
_cell.length_c   1.000
_cell.angle_alpha   90.00
_cell.angle_beta   90.00
_cell.angle_gamma   90.00
#
_symmetry.space_group_name_H-M   'P 1'
#
loop_
_entity.id
_entity.type
_entity.pdbx_description
1 polymer ?
#
loop_
_entity_poly.entity_id
_entity_poly.type
_entity_poly.pdbx_seq_one_letter_code
_entity_poly.pdbx_strand_id
1 'polypeptide(L)'
;LIKEYVQRAATECLSNLSTRLGNENYFYGNSPTTIDVLVYSYIAPLLKVPFPSNEIKNVLSMWPNLANLVKRIDDQYFPNLPKGSKYIKIEEKVKTSDDEVSYMAILILTVSATSLVFGFAYSRGYLSQ
;
A
#
# COMPACT_ATOMS: atom_id res chain seq x y z
N LEU A 1 -13.41 -11.49 -22.42
CA LEU A 1 -13.53 -12.89 -21.97
C LEU A 1 -13.17 -13.09 -20.50
N ILE A 2 -11.90 -13.21 -20.09
CA ILE A 2 -11.56 -13.48 -18.66
C ILE A 2 -11.93 -12.30 -17.75
N LYS A 3 -11.59 -11.06 -18.12
CA LYS A 3 -11.92 -9.86 -17.34
C LYS A 3 -13.42 -9.75 -17.06
N GLU A 4 -14.25 -9.96 -18.09
CA GLU A 4 -15.71 -9.89 -17.98
C GLU A 4 -16.27 -11.00 -17.11
N TYR A 5 -15.77 -12.24 -17.27
CA TYR A 5 -16.18 -13.36 -16.42
C TYR A 5 -15.88 -13.08 -14.94
N VAL A 6 -14.65 -12.60 -14.65
CA VAL A 6 -14.23 -12.27 -13.28
C VAL A 6 -15.08 -11.13 -12.70
N GLN A 7 -15.33 -10.08 -13.48
CA GLN A 7 -16.18 -8.96 -13.04
C GLN A 7 -17.62 -9.42 -12.75
N ARG A 8 -18.19 -10.27 -13.60
CA ARG A 8 -19.54 -10.81 -13.39
C ARG A 8 -19.59 -11.67 -12.13
N ALA A 9 -18.68 -12.63 -12.00
CA ALA A 9 -18.63 -13.53 -10.84
C ALA A 9 -18.41 -12.76 -9.53
N ALA A 10 -17.53 -11.74 -9.54
CA ALA A 10 -17.30 -10.88 -8.38
C ALA A 10 -18.56 -10.09 -8.01
N THR A 11 -19.26 -9.52 -9.00
CA THR A 11 -20.50 -8.75 -8.80
C THR A 11 -21.61 -9.63 -8.23
N GLU A 12 -21.79 -10.85 -8.76
CA GLU A 12 -22.76 -11.82 -8.25
C GLU A 12 -22.43 -12.23 -6.81
N CYS A 13 -21.16 -12.48 -6.50
CA CYS A 13 -20.71 -12.84 -5.16
C CYS A 13 -20.94 -11.70 -4.15
N LEU A 14 -20.54 -10.47 -4.48
CA LEU A 14 -20.74 -9.30 -3.64
C LEU A 14 -22.22 -9.00 -3.40
N SER A 15 -23.06 -9.15 -4.44
CA SER A 15 -24.50 -9.03 -4.32
C SER A 15 -25.07 -10.04 -3.33
N ASN A 16 -24.72 -11.32 -3.47
CA ASN A 16 -25.20 -12.37 -2.56
C ASN A 16 -24.74 -12.14 -1.11
N LEU A 17 -23.48 -11.71 -0.90
CA LEU A 17 -22.96 -11.35 0.41
C LEU A 17 -23.72 -10.16 1.01
N SER A 18 -23.95 -9.12 0.22
CA SER A 18 -24.72 -7.95 0.65
C SER A 18 -26.16 -8.32 1.00
N THR A 19 -26.84 -9.09 0.17
CA THR A 19 -28.20 -9.57 0.44
C THR A 19 -28.24 -10.39 1.72
N ARG A 20 -27.23 -11.24 1.95
CA ARG A 20 -27.15 -12.06 3.15
C ARG A 20 -26.86 -11.25 4.42
N LEU A 21 -26.01 -10.22 4.34
CA LEU A 21 -25.75 -9.31 5.45
C LEU A 21 -26.98 -8.44 5.77
N GLY A 22 -27.70 -8.01 4.73
CA GLY A 22 -28.90 -7.20 4.86
C GLY A 22 -28.63 -5.92 5.64
N ASN A 23 -29.43 -5.69 6.68
CA ASN A 23 -29.33 -4.55 7.59
C ASN A 23 -28.64 -4.89 8.93
N GLU A 24 -28.16 -6.13 9.08
CA GLU A 24 -27.50 -6.58 10.29
C GLU A 24 -26.08 -6.01 10.41
N ASN A 25 -25.57 -5.99 11.63
CA ASN A 25 -24.20 -5.57 11.88
C ASN A 25 -23.17 -6.63 11.42
N TYR A 26 -23.53 -7.91 11.53
CA TYR A 26 -22.72 -9.06 11.16
C TYR A 26 -23.60 -10.14 10.52
N PHE A 27 -23.00 -11.08 9.78
CA PHE A 27 -23.72 -12.13 9.04
C PHE A 27 -24.64 -13.00 9.90
N TYR A 28 -24.37 -13.11 11.20
CA TYR A 28 -25.16 -13.87 12.17
C TYR A 28 -25.57 -13.04 13.40
N GLY A 29 -25.77 -11.72 13.23
CA GLY A 29 -26.36 -10.84 14.23
C GLY A 29 -25.39 -9.80 14.80
N ASN A 30 -25.20 -9.81 16.13
CA ASN A 30 -24.56 -8.69 16.85
C ASN A 30 -23.07 -8.87 17.15
N SER A 31 -22.47 -10.01 16.80
CA SER A 31 -21.04 -10.24 17.01
C SER A 31 -20.43 -10.86 15.75
N PRO A 32 -19.17 -10.51 15.42
CA PRO A 32 -18.54 -11.06 14.24
C PRO A 32 -18.28 -12.55 14.41
N THR A 33 -18.50 -13.26 13.33
CA THR A 33 -18.24 -14.70 13.20
C THR A 33 -17.13 -14.94 12.18
N THR A 34 -16.76 -16.19 11.99
CA THR A 34 -15.72 -16.58 11.02
C THR A 34 -16.00 -16.06 9.61
N ILE A 35 -17.26 -16.03 9.18
CA ILE A 35 -17.61 -15.49 7.86
C ILE A 35 -17.37 -13.99 7.78
N ASP A 36 -17.66 -13.22 8.84
CA ASP A 36 -17.41 -11.78 8.88
C ASP A 36 -15.91 -11.49 8.75
N VAL A 37 -15.08 -12.26 9.45
CA VAL A 37 -13.60 -12.14 9.37
C VAL A 37 -13.08 -12.52 7.99
N LEU A 38 -13.62 -13.58 7.38
CA LEU A 38 -13.25 -13.98 6.01
C LEU A 38 -13.63 -12.89 5.00
N VAL A 39 -14.88 -12.42 5.03
CA VAL A 39 -15.35 -11.35 4.14
C VAL A 39 -14.55 -10.07 4.35
N TYR A 40 -14.26 -9.70 5.59
CA TYR A 40 -13.37 -8.59 5.93
C TYR A 40 -11.99 -8.74 5.28
N SER A 41 -11.38 -9.92 5.39
CA SER A 41 -10.02 -10.17 4.90
C SER A 41 -9.89 -9.97 3.38
N TYR A 42 -10.96 -10.21 2.62
CA TYR A 42 -10.99 -9.97 1.18
C TYR A 42 -11.37 -8.53 0.83
N ILE A 43 -12.40 -7.96 1.47
CA ILE A 43 -12.91 -6.63 1.09
C ILE A 43 -12.02 -5.50 1.62
N ALA A 44 -11.46 -5.63 2.81
CA ALA A 44 -10.66 -4.56 3.43
C ALA A 44 -9.44 -4.15 2.57
N PRO A 45 -8.62 -5.07 2.02
CA PRO A 45 -7.56 -4.70 1.08
C PRO A 45 -8.09 -4.01 -0.17
N LEU A 46 -9.19 -4.49 -0.74
CA LEU A 46 -9.78 -3.92 -1.96
C LEU A 46 -10.26 -2.47 -1.76
N LEU A 47 -10.68 -2.11 -0.55
CA LEU A 47 -11.08 -0.73 -0.20
C LEU A 47 -9.88 0.16 0.14
N LYS A 48 -8.89 -0.39 0.86
CA LYS A 48 -7.82 0.39 1.50
C LYS A 48 -6.59 0.55 0.62
N VAL A 49 -6.35 -0.37 -0.32
CA VAL A 49 -5.18 -0.34 -1.18
C VAL A 49 -5.35 0.72 -2.29
N PRO A 50 -4.30 1.51 -2.58
CA PRO A 50 -4.23 2.39 -3.75
C PRO A 50 -4.16 1.59 -5.06
N PHE A 51 -5.29 1.29 -5.66
CA PHE A 51 -5.28 0.74 -7.01
C PHE A 51 -4.99 1.83 -8.06
N PRO A 52 -4.28 1.51 -9.16
CA PRO A 52 -4.04 2.46 -10.24
C PRO A 52 -5.34 2.88 -10.94
N SER A 53 -6.40 2.09 -10.82
CA SER A 53 -7.73 2.40 -11.33
C SER A 53 -8.77 2.42 -10.22
N ASN A 54 -9.82 3.21 -10.40
CA ASN A 54 -10.95 3.31 -9.46
C ASN A 54 -12.05 2.27 -9.75
N GLU A 55 -11.87 1.38 -10.74
CA GLU A 55 -12.90 0.40 -11.15
C GLU A 55 -13.37 -0.46 -9.95
N ILE A 56 -12.43 -0.99 -9.16
CA ILE A 56 -12.74 -1.87 -8.01
C ILE A 56 -13.49 -1.10 -6.93
N LYS A 57 -13.05 0.13 -6.63
CA LYS A 57 -13.70 0.99 -5.63
C LYS A 57 -15.12 1.35 -6.06
N ASN A 58 -15.33 1.63 -7.35
CA ASN A 58 -16.64 1.95 -7.90
C ASN A 58 -17.61 0.75 -7.90
N VAL A 59 -17.09 -0.47 -8.09
CA VAL A 59 -17.91 -1.68 -7.95
C VAL A 59 -18.29 -1.88 -6.48
N LEU A 60 -17.33 -1.79 -5.55
CA LEU A 60 -17.60 -1.98 -4.13
C LEU A 60 -18.52 -0.91 -3.52
N SER A 61 -18.53 0.31 -4.06
CA SER A 61 -19.42 1.38 -3.58
C SER A 61 -20.91 1.07 -3.82
N MET A 62 -21.24 0.10 -4.69
CA MET A 62 -22.61 -0.38 -4.89
C MET A 62 -23.18 -1.11 -3.67
N TRP A 63 -22.33 -1.59 -2.76
CA TRP A 63 -22.74 -2.32 -1.54
C TRP A 63 -22.19 -1.66 -0.27
N PRO A 64 -22.79 -0.52 0.16
CA PRO A 64 -22.29 0.25 1.30
C PRO A 64 -22.39 -0.50 2.63
N ASN A 65 -23.28 -1.48 2.77
CA ASN A 65 -23.37 -2.34 3.96
C ASN A 65 -22.09 -3.19 4.16
N LEU A 66 -21.50 -3.71 3.08
CA LEU A 66 -20.22 -4.44 3.15
C LEU A 66 -19.05 -3.51 3.50
N ALA A 67 -19.05 -2.28 2.98
CA ALA A 67 -18.07 -1.27 3.38
C ALA A 67 -18.22 -0.89 4.87
N ASN A 68 -19.46 -0.80 5.36
CA ASN A 68 -19.75 -0.57 6.77
C ASN A 68 -19.34 -1.73 7.66
N LEU A 69 -19.47 -2.99 7.21
CA LEU A 69 -18.92 -4.16 7.90
C LEU A 69 -17.41 -4.01 8.10
N VAL A 70 -16.67 -3.62 7.06
CA VAL A 70 -15.22 -3.37 7.15
C VAL A 70 -14.91 -2.28 8.16
N LYS A 71 -15.63 -1.15 8.09
CA LYS A 71 -15.43 -0.03 9.02
C LYS A 71 -15.71 -0.44 10.48
N ARG A 72 -16.77 -1.21 10.71
CA ARG A 72 -17.15 -1.69 12.06
C ARG A 72 -16.05 -2.57 12.67
N ILE A 73 -15.51 -3.49 11.87
CA ILE A 73 -14.40 -4.36 12.31
C ILE A 73 -13.14 -3.55 12.56
N ASP A 74 -12.83 -2.56 11.72
CA ASP A 74 -11.70 -1.65 11.95
C ASP A 74 -11.83 -0.89 13.27
N ASP A 75 -13.00 -0.30 13.52
CA ASP A 75 -13.24 0.51 14.70
C ASP A 75 -13.21 -0.34 15.99
N GLN A 76 -13.73 -1.58 15.94
CA GLN A 76 -13.86 -2.44 17.12
C GLN A 76 -12.59 -3.25 17.43
N TYR A 77 -11.91 -3.78 16.41
CA TYR A 77 -10.80 -4.73 16.60
C TYR A 77 -9.44 -4.14 16.23
N PHE A 78 -9.43 -3.03 15.48
CA PHE A 78 -8.21 -2.40 15.01
C PHE A 78 -8.18 -0.87 15.24
N PRO A 79 -8.53 -0.37 16.45
CA PRO A 79 -8.70 1.06 16.69
C PRO A 79 -7.41 1.87 16.46
N ASN A 80 -6.25 1.22 16.62
CA ASN A 80 -4.94 1.84 16.45
C ASN A 80 -4.37 1.67 15.03
N LEU A 81 -5.07 0.99 14.12
CA LEU A 81 -4.59 0.89 12.75
C LEU A 81 -4.62 2.27 12.08
N PRO A 82 -3.53 2.65 11.38
CA PRO A 82 -3.51 3.88 10.63
C PRO A 82 -4.64 3.91 9.61
N LYS A 83 -5.62 4.79 9.81
CA LYS A 83 -6.70 5.05 8.86
C LYS A 83 -6.15 5.91 7.72
N GLY A 84 -5.52 5.25 6.75
CA GLY A 84 -4.97 5.90 5.56
C GLY A 84 -3.75 5.18 5.02
N SER A 85 -3.39 5.48 3.78
CA SER A 85 -2.20 4.97 3.12
C SER A 85 -0.92 5.53 3.76
N LYS A 86 -0.56 5.04 4.95
CA LYS A 86 0.79 5.22 5.49
C LYS A 86 1.79 4.29 4.82
N TYR A 87 1.31 3.19 4.20
CA TYR A 87 2.16 2.22 3.51
C TYR A 87 2.76 2.77 2.21
N ILE A 88 2.03 3.60 1.44
CA ILE A 88 2.65 4.28 0.28
C ILE A 88 3.66 5.33 0.73
N LYS A 89 3.42 6.05 1.84
CA LYS A 89 4.42 7.03 2.32
C LYS A 89 5.76 6.38 2.65
N ILE A 90 5.81 5.09 2.97
CA ILE A 90 7.08 4.38 3.20
C ILE A 90 7.80 4.14 1.87
N GLU A 91 7.11 3.74 0.80
CA GLU A 91 7.72 3.61 -0.54
C GLU A 91 8.08 4.97 -1.17
N GLU A 92 7.28 6.01 -0.94
CA GLU A 92 7.60 7.38 -1.36
C GLU A 92 8.76 7.98 -0.55
N LYS A 93 8.87 7.69 0.76
CA LYS A 93 10.02 8.12 1.58
C LYS A 93 11.29 7.29 1.33
N VAL A 94 11.18 6.17 0.59
CA VAL A 94 12.33 5.39 0.08
C VAL A 94 12.77 5.87 -1.32
N LYS A 95 11.99 6.73 -1.97
CA LYS A 95 12.55 7.63 -2.99
C LYS A 95 13.16 8.81 -2.28
N THR A 96 14.47 8.75 -2.16
CA THR A 96 15.41 9.84 -1.93
C THR A 96 14.75 11.19 -2.20
N SER A 97 14.42 11.92 -1.13
CA SER A 97 14.34 13.37 -1.21
C SER A 97 15.73 13.83 -1.67
N ASP A 98 15.85 14.19 -2.94
CA ASP A 98 17.01 14.92 -3.48
C ASP A 98 17.15 16.32 -2.82
N ASP A 99 16.25 16.68 -1.91
CA ASP A 99 16.33 17.84 -1.05
C ASP A 99 17.20 17.53 0.19
N GLU A 100 18.38 18.16 0.20
CA GLU A 100 19.53 18.04 1.10
C GLU A 100 20.55 16.93 0.81
N VAL A 101 21.02 16.87 -0.44
CA VAL A 101 22.39 16.38 -0.68
C VAL A 101 23.37 17.31 0.04
N SER A 102 24.02 16.82 1.10
CA SER A 102 25.01 17.61 1.85
C SER A 102 26.21 17.94 0.95
N TYR A 103 26.29 19.20 0.51
CA TYR A 103 27.41 19.70 -0.31
C TYR A 103 28.76 19.50 0.36
N MET A 104 28.81 19.55 1.71
CA MET A 104 30.03 19.26 2.46
C MET A 104 30.43 17.78 2.34
N ALA A 105 29.47 16.85 2.39
CA ALA A 105 29.75 15.44 2.17
C ALA A 105 30.21 15.16 0.73
N ILE A 106 29.60 15.82 -0.26
CA ILE A 106 30.05 15.74 -1.67
C ILE A 106 31.48 16.25 -1.82
N LEU A 107 31.82 17.39 -1.21
CA LEU A 107 33.17 17.94 -1.25
C LEU A 107 34.20 17.00 -0.60
N ILE A 108 33.87 16.42 0.55
CA ILE A 108 34.76 15.46 1.22
C ILE A 108 34.99 14.22 0.34
N LEU A 109 33.93 13.68 -0.28
CA LEU A 109 34.03 12.52 -1.15
C LEU A 109 34.83 12.81 -2.42
N THR A 110 34.61 13.96 -3.05
CA THR A 110 35.35 14.35 -4.26
C THR A 110 36.83 14.63 -3.99
N VAL A 111 37.15 15.32 -2.89
CA VAL A 111 38.55 15.59 -2.48
C VAL A 111 39.29 14.31 -2.09
N SER A 112 38.63 13.41 -1.35
CA SER A 112 39.26 12.14 -0.95
C SER A 112 39.53 11.24 -2.15
N ALA A 113 38.54 11.08 -3.06
CA ALA A 113 38.70 10.26 -4.26
C ALA A 113 39.81 10.80 -5.18
N THR A 114 39.85 12.10 -5.43
CA THR A 114 40.89 12.73 -6.27
C THR A 114 42.28 12.58 -5.68
N SER A 115 42.42 12.79 -4.36
CA SER A 115 43.69 12.60 -3.66
C SER A 115 44.18 11.16 -3.77
N LEU A 116 43.27 10.18 -3.64
CA LEU A 116 43.61 8.76 -3.76
C LEU A 116 44.07 8.41 -5.18
N VAL A 117 43.35 8.90 -6.19
CA VAL A 117 43.69 8.67 -7.61
C VAL A 117 45.02 9.32 -7.95
N PHE A 118 45.27 10.54 -7.45
CA PHE A 118 46.51 11.26 -7.69
C PHE A 118 47.70 10.57 -7.00
N GLY A 119 47.54 10.15 -5.74
CA GLY A 119 48.54 9.37 -5.02
C GLY A 119 48.83 8.02 -5.69
N PHE A 120 47.79 7.33 -6.17
CA PHE A 120 47.94 6.10 -6.94
C PHE A 120 48.72 6.33 -8.23
N ALA A 121 48.37 7.37 -9.00
CA ALA A 121 49.04 7.72 -10.25
C ALA A 121 50.52 8.08 -10.03
N TYR A 122 50.83 8.83 -8.97
CA TYR A 122 52.19 9.18 -8.59
C TYR A 122 52.99 7.94 -8.16
N SER A 123 52.42 7.06 -7.32
CA SER A 123 53.09 5.83 -6.87
C SER A 123 53.41 4.84 -8.00
N ARG A 124 52.63 4.89 -9.08
CA ARG A 124 52.81 4.04 -10.27
C ARG A 124 53.68 4.69 -11.34
N GLY A 125 54.23 5.89 -11.09
CA GLY A 125 55.15 6.57 -12.00
C GLY A 125 54.47 7.17 -13.24
N TYR A 126 53.14 7.27 -13.28
CA TYR A 126 52.42 7.88 -14.42
C TYR A 126 52.69 9.38 -14.57
N LEU A 127 53.19 10.03 -13.52
CA LEU A 127 53.49 11.48 -13.49
C LEU A 127 54.99 11.80 -13.37
N SER A 128 55.88 10.79 -13.33
CA SER A 128 57.33 11.02 -13.41
C SER A 128 57.83 10.70 -14.82
N GLN A 129 57.73 11.69 -15.71
CA GLN A 129 58.50 11.77 -16.96
C GLN A 129 59.13 13.16 -17.05
#